data_AF-A0A7X2MN58-F1
#
_entry.id   AF-A0A7X2MN58-F1
#
_cell.length_a   1.000
_cell.length_b   1.000
_cell.length_c   1.000
_cell.angle_alpha   90.00
_cell.angle_beta   90.00
_cell.angle_gamma   90.00
#
_symmetry.space_group_name_H-M   'P 1'
#
loop_
_entity.id
_entity.type
_entity.pdbx_description
1 polymer ?
#
loop_
_entity_poly.entity_id
_entity_poly.type
_entity_poly.pdbx_seq_one_letter_code
_entity_poly.pdbx_strand_id
1 'polypeptide(L)'
;LYHNSEFIEAGYSGSLTNKNNPDRQHVRGMGPLPQGTYRIAGHSTSKGPLTIILVQTSGESFGRSAFRIHGERVNKPAGFASEGCIIMSLATRRRVLREGGTLEVVR
;
A
#
# COMPACT_ATOMS: atom_id res chain seq x y z
N LEU A 1 1.41 8.76 4.62
CA LEU A 1 0.08 8.47 5.22
C LEU A 1 -0.27 9.64 6.11
N TYR A 2 -1.42 10.23 5.87
CA TYR A 2 -2.01 11.24 6.75
C TYR A 2 -3.29 10.67 7.34
N HIS A 3 -3.61 11.05 8.58
CA HIS A 3 -4.92 10.80 9.19
C HIS A 3 -5.38 12.09 9.85
N ASN A 4 -6.54 12.62 9.45
CA ASN A 4 -7.07 13.91 9.93
C ASN A 4 -6.04 15.06 9.84
N SER A 5 -5.35 15.15 8.69
CA SER A 5 -4.27 16.11 8.40
C SER A 5 -2.98 15.93 9.23
N GLU A 6 -2.91 14.97 10.15
CA GLU A 6 -1.69 14.61 10.87
C GLU A 6 -0.81 13.70 10.00
N PHE A 7 0.46 14.06 9.82
CA PHE A 7 1.44 13.18 9.16
C PHE A 7 1.79 11.99 10.07
N ILE A 8 1.63 10.77 9.56
CA ILE A 8 1.91 9.54 10.30
C ILE A 8 3.24 8.92 9.91
N GLU A 9 3.41 8.62 8.62
CA GLU A 9 4.61 7.95 8.09
C GLU A 9 4.75 8.20 6.59
N ALA A 10 5.99 8.33 6.13
CA ALA A 10 6.34 8.25 4.72
C ALA A 10 6.68 6.79 4.37
N GLY A 11 5.82 6.16 3.57
CA GLY A 11 6.04 4.83 3.01
C GLY A 11 6.35 4.91 1.51
N TYR A 12 6.26 3.76 0.82
CA TYR A 12 6.37 3.73 -0.63
C TYR A 12 5.46 2.69 -1.28
N SER A 13 5.19 2.85 -2.57
CA SER A 13 4.52 1.86 -3.40
C SER A 13 5.17 1.76 -4.77
N GLY A 14 5.16 0.57 -5.35
CA GLY A 14 5.91 0.24 -6.55
C GLY A 14 7.41 0.05 -6.28
N SER A 15 8.12 -0.39 -7.31
CA SER A 15 9.54 -0.73 -7.23
C SER A 15 10.31 -0.24 -8.46
N LEU A 16 11.64 -0.25 -8.34
CA LEU A 16 12.55 0.22 -9.38
C LEU A 16 12.19 1.64 -9.83
N THR A 17 12.18 1.87 -11.15
CA THR A 17 11.87 3.16 -11.78
C THR A 17 10.40 3.56 -11.68
N ASN A 18 9.52 2.69 -11.16
CA ASN A 18 8.09 2.98 -11.00
C ASN A 18 7.72 3.43 -9.57
N LYS A 19 8.66 3.37 -8.63
CA LYS A 19 8.41 3.67 -7.21
C LYS A 19 7.84 5.07 -7.04
N ASN A 20 6.70 5.16 -6.34
CA ASN A 20 5.98 6.39 -6.03
C ASN A 20 5.66 7.25 -7.26
N ASN A 21 5.64 6.66 -8.46
CA ASN A 21 5.28 7.37 -9.69
C ASN A 21 3.81 7.08 -10.05
N PRO A 22 2.86 7.98 -9.76
CA PRO A 22 1.44 7.75 -10.03
C PRO A 22 1.14 7.54 -11.51
N ASP A 23 1.95 8.07 -12.42
CA ASP A 23 1.79 7.87 -13.86
C ASP A 23 2.09 6.41 -14.28
N ARG A 24 2.72 5.63 -13.39
CA ARG A 24 3.07 4.22 -13.59
C ARG A 24 2.11 3.27 -12.90
N GLN A 25 0.98 3.75 -12.36
CA GLN A 25 -0.01 2.93 -11.65
C GLN A 25 -0.66 1.82 -12.50
N HIS A 26 -0.59 1.91 -13.83
CA HIS A 26 -1.07 0.87 -14.74
C HIS A 26 -0.08 -0.31 -14.87
N VAL A 27 1.19 -0.14 -14.46
CA VAL A 27 2.24 -1.16 -14.63
C VAL A 27 2.05 -2.30 -13.64
N ARG A 28 1.58 -3.45 -14.13
CA ARG A 28 1.36 -4.66 -13.32
C ARG A 28 2.67 -5.15 -12.67
N GLY A 29 2.61 -5.46 -11.38
CA GLY A 29 3.70 -6.07 -10.62
C GLY A 29 4.86 -5.13 -10.24
N MET A 30 4.91 -3.90 -10.76
CA MET A 30 5.99 -2.95 -10.44
C MET A 30 5.50 -1.53 -10.16
N GLY A 31 4.38 -1.13 -10.78
CA GLY A 31 3.76 0.18 -10.57
C GLY A 31 3.16 0.31 -9.17
N PRO A 32 3.03 1.55 -8.66
CA PRO A 32 2.42 1.79 -7.35
C PRO A 32 0.95 1.37 -7.33
N LEU A 33 0.37 1.39 -6.13
CA LEU A 33 -1.06 1.22 -5.93
C LEU A 33 -1.83 2.23 -6.81
N PRO A 34 -2.88 1.81 -7.54
CA PRO A 34 -3.71 2.74 -8.29
C PRO A 34 -4.34 3.82 -7.42
N GLN A 35 -4.60 4.96 -8.03
CA GLN A 35 -5.34 6.05 -7.43
C GLN A 35 -6.80 5.66 -7.26
N GLY A 36 -7.41 6.16 -6.19
CA GLY A 36 -8.79 5.86 -5.84
C GLY A 36 -8.97 5.63 -4.36
N THR A 37 -10.15 5.13 -4.02
CA THR A 37 -10.56 4.88 -2.64
C THR A 37 -10.50 3.40 -2.33
N TYR A 38 -9.99 3.05 -1.15
CA TYR A 38 -9.81 1.67 -0.71
C TYR A 38 -10.39 1.48 0.69
N ARG A 39 -11.21 0.44 0.86
CA ARG A 39 -11.65 0.00 2.19
C ARG A 39 -10.59 -0.90 2.82
N ILE A 40 -10.29 -0.67 4.10
CA ILE A 40 -9.50 -1.59 4.92
C ILE A 40 -10.38 -2.80 5.24
N ALA A 41 -10.08 -3.94 4.64
CA ALA A 41 -10.96 -5.10 4.61
C ALA A 41 -10.57 -6.21 5.61
N GLY A 42 -9.46 -6.05 6.32
CA GLY A 42 -8.96 -7.04 7.28
C GLY A 42 -7.45 -7.16 7.23
N HIS A 43 -6.92 -8.27 7.75
CA HIS A 43 -5.49 -8.55 7.75
C HIS A 43 -5.19 -10.02 7.48
N SER A 44 -3.94 -10.30 7.12
CA SER A 44 -3.40 -11.64 6.90
C SER A 44 -1.90 -11.66 7.25
N THR A 45 -1.23 -12.77 6.95
CA THR A 45 0.24 -12.91 7.03
C THR A 45 0.89 -13.20 5.67
N SER A 46 0.15 -13.00 4.56
CA SER A 46 0.56 -13.41 3.20
C SER A 46 1.82 -12.75 2.64
N LYS A 47 2.21 -11.56 3.14
CA LYS A 47 3.43 -10.84 2.76
C LYS A 47 4.30 -10.53 3.99
N GLY A 48 4.25 -11.42 4.98
CA GLY A 48 4.89 -11.28 6.29
C GLY A 48 3.93 -10.83 7.39
N PRO A 49 4.44 -10.61 8.62
CA PRO A 49 3.61 -10.30 9.78
C PRO A 49 2.75 -9.07 9.55
N LEU A 50 1.46 -9.13 9.87
CA LEU A 50 0.47 -8.03 9.78
C LEU A 50 0.34 -7.39 8.38
N THR A 51 -0.13 -8.15 7.42
CA THR A 51 -0.45 -7.67 6.07
C THR A 51 -1.89 -7.16 6.02
N ILE A 52 -2.11 -5.86 5.85
CA ILE A 52 -3.45 -5.27 5.75
C ILE A 52 -4.02 -5.51 4.35
N ILE A 53 -5.28 -5.91 4.24
CA ILE A 53 -5.98 -6.16 2.98
C ILE A 53 -6.74 -4.90 2.58
N LEU A 54 -6.55 -4.46 1.34
CA LEU A 54 -7.26 -3.32 0.75
C LEU A 54 -8.18 -3.80 -0.36
N VAL A 55 -9.43 -3.33 -0.34
CA VAL A 55 -10.41 -3.53 -1.41
C VAL A 55 -10.69 -2.18 -2.04
N GLN A 56 -10.37 -2.03 -3.33
CA GLN A 56 -10.67 -0.81 -4.07
C GLN A 56 -12.18 -0.65 -4.22
N THR A 57 -12.68 0.55 -3.94
CA THR A 57 -14.10 0.91 -4.04
C THR A 57 -14.37 1.97 -5.08
N SER A 58 -13.33 2.66 -5.58
CA SER A 58 -13.42 3.63 -6.67
C SER A 58 -12.09 3.76 -7.42
N GLY A 59 -12.13 4.34 -8.62
CA GLY A 59 -10.96 4.51 -9.49
C GLY A 59 -10.70 3.30 -10.40
N GLU A 60 -9.78 3.46 -11.34
CA GLU A 60 -9.39 2.38 -12.26
C GLU A 60 -8.37 1.46 -11.61
N SER A 61 -8.60 0.15 -11.70
CA SER A 61 -7.72 -0.87 -11.13
C SER A 61 -6.68 -1.37 -12.12
N PHE A 62 -6.85 -1.10 -13.41
CA PHE A 62 -6.08 -1.61 -14.55
C PHE A 62 -6.08 -3.14 -14.60
N GLY A 63 -7.19 -3.76 -14.19
CA GLY A 63 -7.31 -5.22 -14.04
C GLY A 63 -6.41 -5.81 -12.95
N ARG A 64 -5.84 -4.96 -12.07
CA ARG A 64 -4.99 -5.38 -10.94
C ARG A 64 -5.86 -5.58 -9.69
N SER A 65 -5.36 -6.41 -8.78
CA SER A 65 -6.09 -6.77 -7.56
C SER A 65 -5.12 -7.18 -6.45
N ALA A 66 -5.67 -7.69 -5.34
CA ALA A 66 -4.91 -8.18 -4.19
C ALA A 66 -4.01 -7.08 -3.56
N PHE A 67 -4.55 -5.87 -3.47
CA PHE A 67 -3.87 -4.73 -2.88
C PHE A 67 -3.74 -4.86 -1.37
N ARG A 68 -2.59 -4.42 -0.84
CA ARG A 68 -2.24 -4.59 0.58
C ARG A 68 -1.43 -3.42 1.12
N ILE A 69 -1.35 -3.32 2.45
CA ILE A 69 -0.28 -2.62 3.16
C ILE A 69 0.56 -3.65 3.90
N HIS A 70 1.87 -3.74 3.64
CA HIS A 70 2.75 -4.70 4.29
C HIS A 70 4.13 -4.12 4.62
N GLY A 71 4.97 -4.92 5.29
CA GLY A 71 6.32 -4.51 5.68
C GLY A 71 7.33 -4.67 4.55
N GLU A 72 8.51 -4.09 4.76
CA GLU A 72 9.68 -4.29 3.93
C GLU A 72 10.22 -5.73 4.04
N ARG A 73 11.07 -6.13 3.09
CA ARG A 73 11.85 -7.36 3.15
C ARG A 73 12.84 -7.34 4.33
N VAL A 74 13.03 -8.50 4.96
CA VAL A 74 14.03 -8.72 6.01
C VAL A 74 15.28 -9.35 5.38
N ASN A 75 16.48 -8.96 5.86
CA ASN A 75 17.77 -9.48 5.40
C ASN A 75 18.05 -9.28 3.89
N LYS A 76 17.40 -8.30 3.27
CA LYS A 76 17.62 -7.89 1.87
C LYS A 76 17.61 -6.37 1.80
N PRO A 77 18.19 -5.75 0.74
CA PRO A 77 18.12 -4.32 0.55
C PRO A 77 16.67 -3.81 0.55
N ALA A 78 16.43 -2.73 1.29
CA ALA A 78 15.13 -2.07 1.37
C ALA A 78 14.78 -1.36 0.05
N GLY A 79 13.48 -1.10 -0.16
CA GLY A 79 12.98 -0.36 -1.31
C GLY A 79 12.55 -1.22 -2.50
N PHE A 80 12.45 -2.54 -2.32
CA PHE A 80 12.11 -3.48 -3.40
C PHE A 80 10.99 -4.47 -3.03
N ALA A 81 10.32 -4.29 -1.89
CA ALA A 81 9.25 -5.19 -1.45
C ALA A 81 7.94 -5.03 -2.24
N SER A 82 7.70 -3.85 -2.82
CA SER A 82 6.39 -3.54 -3.42
C SER A 82 6.27 -4.03 -4.86
N GLU A 83 5.17 -4.73 -5.12
CA GLU A 83 4.65 -5.08 -6.45
C GLU A 83 3.36 -4.28 -6.77
N GLY A 84 3.19 -3.12 -6.10
CA GLY A 84 1.98 -2.29 -6.11
C GLY A 84 1.21 -2.23 -4.80
N CYS A 85 1.74 -2.85 -3.75
CA CYS A 85 1.23 -2.67 -2.39
C CYS A 85 1.89 -1.44 -1.73
N ILE A 86 1.33 -0.96 -0.63
CA ILE A 86 1.97 0.09 0.16
C ILE A 86 2.90 -0.58 1.19
N ILE A 87 4.12 -0.06 1.30
CA ILE A 87 5.11 -0.49 2.29
C ILE A 87 5.13 0.52 3.43
N MET A 88 4.88 0.04 4.65
CA MET A 88 4.83 0.82 5.88
C MET A 88 5.39 0.02 7.06
N SER A 89 5.82 0.72 8.11
CA SER A 89 6.26 0.13 9.37
C SER A 89 5.20 -0.75 10.02
N LEU A 90 5.62 -1.62 10.95
CA LEU A 90 4.70 -2.42 11.75
C LEU A 90 3.80 -1.55 12.65
N ALA A 91 4.34 -0.45 13.19
CA ALA A 91 3.60 0.46 14.05
C ALA A 91 2.42 1.10 13.30
N THR A 92 2.67 1.61 12.10
CA THR A 92 1.62 2.19 11.24
C THR A 92 0.60 1.15 10.81
N ARG A 93 1.02 -0.07 10.45
CA ARG A 93 0.07 -1.13 10.09
C ARG A 93 -0.83 -1.54 11.26
N ARG A 94 -0.32 -1.54 12.50
CA ARG A 94 -1.15 -1.74 13.71
C ARG A 94 -2.15 -0.62 13.90
N ARG A 95 -1.73 0.64 13.68
CA ARG A 95 -2.62 1.81 13.73
C ARG A 95 -3.75 1.69 12.71
N VAL A 96 -3.41 1.42 11.45
CA VAL A 96 -4.37 1.22 10.35
C VAL A 96 -5.36 0.10 10.66
N LEU A 97 -4.90 -1.04 11.19
CA LEU A 97 -5.80 -2.15 11.53
C LEU A 97 -6.77 -1.77 12.66
N ARG A 98 -6.29 -1.07 13.68
CA ARG A 98 -7.10 -0.67 14.85
C ARG A 98 -8.14 0.39 14.48
N GLU A 99 -7.74 1.36 13.67
CA GLU A 99 -8.60 2.50 13.29
C GLU A 99 -9.55 2.14 12.14
N GLY A 100 -9.14 1.24 11.24
CA GLY A 100 -9.96 0.80 10.12
C GLY A 100 -10.33 1.95 9.17
N GLY A 101 -11.49 1.82 8.53
CA GLY A 101 -12.03 2.84 7.63
C GLY A 101 -11.52 2.74 6.20
N THR A 102 -11.30 3.91 5.60
CA THR A 102 -11.03 4.08 4.17
C THR A 102 -9.71 4.81 3.95
N LEU A 103 -8.95 4.35 2.96
CA LEU A 103 -7.73 4.98 2.47
C LEU A 103 -8.03 5.66 1.13
N GLU A 104 -7.66 6.93 1.01
CA GLU A 104 -7.64 7.64 -0.26
C GLU A 104 -6.21 7.66 -0.82
N VAL A 105 -6.05 7.24 -2.06
CA VAL A 105 -4.78 7.27 -2.79
C VAL A 105 -4.86 8.38 -3.82
N VAL A 106 -4.13 9.45 -3.55
CA VAL A 106 -4.05 10.65 -4.38
C VAL A 106 -2.68 10.74 -5.08
N ARG A 107 -2.51 11.74 -5.95
CA ARG A 107 -1.25 12.03 -6.64
C ARG A 107 -0.18 12.53 -5.67
#